data_AF-A0A920SZM6-F1
#
_entry.id   AF-A0A920SZM6-F1
#
_cell.length_a   1.000
_cell.length_b   1.000
_cell.length_c   1.000
_cell.angle_alpha   90.00
_cell.angle_beta   90.00
_cell.angle_gamma   90.00
#
_symmetry.space_group_name_H-M   'P 1'
#
loop_
_entity.id
_entity.type
_entity.pdbx_description
1 polymer ?
#
loop_
_entity_poly.entity_id
_entity_poly.type
_entity_poly.pdbx_seq_one_letter_code
_entity_poly.pdbx_strand_id
1 'polypeptide(L)'
;MIRAGFIQQIAAGIFSLQPLGSRSITKIRNIIREEMDRAGAQEINMPVIQPRDLWEESGRADTFVPPLARFQDRRERDRVYCSNS
;
A
#
# COMPACT_ATOMS: atom_id res chain seq x y z
N MET A 1 -15.85 -10.58 10.61
CA MET A 1 -15.05 -9.33 10.82
C MET A 1 -15.91 -8.07 10.90
N ILE A 2 -16.86 -7.83 9.98
CA ILE A 2 -17.73 -6.63 10.00
C ILE A 2 -18.64 -6.62 11.24
N ARG A 3 -19.30 -7.75 11.57
CA ARG A 3 -20.17 -7.87 12.75
C ARG A 3 -19.46 -7.86 14.11
N ALA A 4 -18.16 -8.13 14.13
CA ALA A 4 -17.37 -8.23 15.36
C ALA A 4 -16.56 -6.94 15.64
N GLY A 5 -16.80 -5.87 14.87
CA GLY A 5 -16.13 -4.58 15.05
C GLY A 5 -14.64 -4.61 14.69
N PHE A 6 -14.23 -5.45 13.74
CA PHE A 6 -12.83 -5.52 13.29
C PHE A 6 -12.56 -4.65 12.06
N ILE A 7 -13.55 -4.54 11.17
CA ILE A 7 -13.42 -3.84 9.89
C ILE A 7 -14.74 -3.12 9.57
N GLN A 8 -14.66 -1.85 9.19
CA GLN A 8 -15.78 -1.04 8.72
C GLN A 8 -15.52 -0.59 7.28
N GLN A 9 -16.50 -0.79 6.40
CA GLN A 9 -16.40 -0.29 5.03
C GLN A 9 -16.67 1.22 4.99
N ILE A 10 -15.78 1.99 4.35
CA ILE A 10 -15.92 3.45 4.16
C ILE A 10 -16.34 3.77 2.72
N ALA A 11 -15.78 3.06 1.74
CA ALA A 11 -16.15 3.16 0.32
C ALA A 11 -15.98 1.80 -0.37
N ALA A 12 -16.35 1.69 -1.65
CA ALA A 12 -16.10 0.48 -2.43
C ALA A 12 -14.58 0.18 -2.45
N GLY A 13 -14.18 -0.97 -1.88
CA GLY A 13 -12.77 -1.37 -1.76
C GLY A 13 -11.96 -0.67 -0.67
N ILE A 14 -12.51 0.32 0.04
CA ILE A 14 -11.82 1.03 1.13
C ILE A 14 -12.41 0.63 2.47
N PHE A 15 -11.57 0.02 3.31
CA PHE A 15 -11.95 -0.49 4.62
C PHE A 15 -11.13 0.16 5.72
N SER A 16 -11.80 0.59 6.78
CA SER A 16 -11.17 1.06 8.01
C SER A 16 -11.03 -0.08 9.02
N LEU A 17 -9.81 -0.23 9.52
CA LEU A 17 -9.47 -1.20 10.56
C LEU A 17 -9.82 -0.61 11.92
N GLN A 18 -10.72 -1.29 12.61
CA GLN A 18 -11.11 -0.93 13.95
C GLN A 18 -10.06 -1.43 14.98
N PRO A 19 -10.06 -0.97 16.24
CA PRO A 19 -8.99 -1.28 17.20
C PRO A 19 -8.68 -2.77 17.36
N LEU A 20 -9.71 -3.64 17.36
CA LEU A 20 -9.51 -5.09 17.42
C LEU A 20 -8.89 -5.65 16.14
N GLY A 21 -9.25 -5.13 14.97
CA GLY A 21 -8.62 -5.45 13.68
C GLY A 21 -7.16 -5.05 13.64
N SER A 22 -6.85 -3.85 14.13
CA SER A 22 -5.47 -3.33 14.20
C SER A 22 -4.57 -4.20 15.07
N ARG A 23 -5.06 -4.69 16.22
CA ARG A 23 -4.30 -5.61 17.09
C ARG A 23 -3.98 -6.93 16.39
N SER A 24 -4.94 -7.52 15.67
CA SER A 24 -4.71 -8.76 14.92
C SER A 24 -3.69 -8.57 13.79
N ILE A 25 -3.81 -7.48 13.02
CA ILE A 25 -2.88 -7.18 11.93
C ILE A 25 -1.47 -6.91 12.44
N THR A 26 -1.33 -6.24 13.58
CA THR A 26 -0.02 -6.00 14.20
C THR A 26 0.66 -7.32 14.58
N LYS A 27 -0.09 -8.30 15.12
CA LYS A 27 0.47 -9.64 15.41
C LYS A 27 0.96 -10.34 14.15
N ILE A 28 0.17 -10.32 13.08
CA ILE A 28 0.54 -10.94 11.80
C ILE A 28 1.78 -10.25 11.22
N ARG A 29 1.83 -8.92 11.24
CA ARG A 29 2.99 -8.15 10.78
C ARG A 29 4.27 -8.53 11.54
N ASN A 30 4.17 -8.70 12.86
CA ASN A 30 5.33 -9.07 13.68
C ASN A 30 5.87 -10.45 13.31
N ILE A 31 4.98 -11.45 13.11
CA ILE A 31 5.39 -12.79 12.67
C ILE A 31 6.12 -12.71 11.32
N ILE A 32 5.57 -11.97 10.36
CA ILE A 32 6.19 -11.81 9.03
C ILE A 32 7.56 -11.14 9.16
N ARG A 33 7.69 -10.09 9.97
CA ARG A 33 8.98 -9.43 10.22
C ARG A 33 10.00 -10.39 10.83
N GLU A 34 9.61 -11.16 11.85
CA GLU A 34 10.50 -12.15 12.46
C GLU A 34 10.99 -13.19 11.44
N GLU A 35 10.15 -13.66 10.54
CA GLU A 35 10.58 -14.59 9.47
C GLU A 35 11.50 -13.93 8.44
N MET A 36 11.22 -12.68 8.07
CA MET A 36 12.05 -11.91 7.15
C MET A 36 13.43 -11.63 7.75
N ASP A 37 13.49 -11.25 9.03
CA ASP A 37 14.73 -11.05 9.78
C ASP A 37 15.52 -12.36 9.90
N ARG A 38 14.84 -13.49 10.17
CA ARG A 38 15.46 -14.83 10.17
C ARG A 38 16.06 -15.20 8.81
N ALA A 39 15.41 -14.79 7.71
CA ALA A 39 15.89 -14.98 6.35
C ALA A 39 16.99 -13.99 5.93
N GLY A 40 17.36 -13.04 6.79
CA GLY A 40 18.37 -12.02 6.53
C GLY A 40 17.89 -10.87 5.64
N ALA A 41 16.58 -10.67 5.49
CA ALA A 41 16.03 -9.55 4.76
C ALA A 41 16.19 -8.23 5.54
N GLN A 42 16.23 -7.11 4.83
CA GLN A 42 16.26 -5.78 5.43
C GLN A 42 14.94 -5.07 5.17
N GLU A 43 14.23 -4.71 6.24
CA GLU A 43 12.98 -3.95 6.13
C GLU A 43 13.27 -2.52 5.66
N ILE A 44 12.64 -2.12 4.55
CA ILE A 44 12.68 -0.75 4.02
C ILE A 44 11.26 -0.21 3.91
N ASN A 45 11.09 1.09 4.18
CA ASN A 45 9.81 1.77 4.03
C ASN A 45 9.85 2.65 2.77
N MET A 46 9.14 2.25 1.74
CA MET A 46 9.08 2.98 0.48
C MET A 46 7.86 3.93 0.44
N PRO A 47 7.98 5.09 -0.21
CA PRO A 47 6.85 6.00 -0.35
C PRO A 47 5.77 5.38 -1.24
N VAL A 48 4.53 5.48 -0.77
CA VAL A 48 3.32 5.02 -1.50
C VAL A 48 3.09 5.86 -2.77
N ILE A 49 3.52 7.13 -2.76
CA ILE A 49 3.46 8.04 -3.90
C ILE A 49 4.84 8.02 -4.58
N GLN A 50 4.87 7.67 -5.86
CA GLN A 50 6.11 7.60 -6.63
C GLN A 50 6.04 8.55 -7.84
N PRO A 51 7.17 9.15 -8.25
CA PRO A 51 7.23 9.93 -9.48
C PRO A 51 6.95 9.04 -10.69
N ARG A 52 6.23 9.59 -11.67
CA ARG A 52 5.85 8.88 -12.91
C ARG A 52 7.08 8.41 -13.69
N ASP A 53 8.15 9.22 -13.72
CA ASP A 53 9.36 8.99 -14.51
C ASP A 53 9.98 7.60 -14.24
N LEU A 54 9.99 7.14 -12.97
CA LEU A 54 10.48 5.80 -12.59
C LEU A 54 9.67 4.65 -13.22
N TRP A 55 8.39 4.87 -13.47
CA TRP A 55 7.50 3.89 -14.07
C TRP A 55 7.59 3.88 -15.60
N GLU A 56 7.96 5.00 -16.20
CA GLU A 56 8.25 5.13 -17.63
C GLU A 56 9.58 4.48 -17.97
N GLU A 57 10.63 4.72 -17.18
CA GLU A 57 11.94 4.08 -17.33
C GLU A 57 11.87 2.54 -17.25
N SER A 58 10.99 2.02 -16.40
CA SER A 58 10.79 0.56 -16.26
C SER A 58 9.84 -0.04 -17.31
N GLY A 59 9.22 0.77 -18.18
CA GLY A 59 8.26 0.32 -19.19
C GLY A 59 6.93 -0.18 -18.63
N ARG A 60 6.65 0.03 -17.33
CA ARG A 60 5.46 -0.48 -16.64
C ARG A 60 4.31 0.53 -16.61
N ALA A 61 4.55 1.76 -17.06
CA ALA A 61 3.56 2.83 -17.08
C ALA A 61 2.31 2.47 -17.92
N ASP A 62 2.49 1.75 -19.03
CA ASP A 62 1.42 1.39 -19.97
C ASP A 62 0.86 -0.03 -19.76
N THR A 63 1.57 -0.88 -19.02
CA THR A 63 1.10 -2.25 -18.72
C THR A 63 0.01 -2.27 -17.65
N PHE A 64 -0.09 -1.22 -16.83
CA PHE A 64 -1.12 -1.10 -15.79
C PHE A 64 -2.36 -0.36 -16.32
N VAL A 65 -3.31 -1.14 -16.82
CA VAL A 65 -4.71 -0.77 -17.13
C VAL A 65 -5.50 -0.68 -15.79
N PRO A 66 -6.49 0.24 -15.63
CA PRO A 66 -6.73 1.03 -14.41
C PRO A 66 -7.09 0.20 -13.16
N PRO A 67 -6.65 0.61 -11.95
CA PRO A 67 -6.89 1.96 -11.40
C PRO A 67 -5.68 2.54 -10.67
N LEU A 68 -4.59 2.89 -11.36
CA LEU A 68 -3.56 3.72 -10.73
C LEU A 68 -4.13 5.13 -10.58
N ALA A 69 -4.43 5.52 -9.33
CA ALA A 69 -4.83 6.89 -9.03
C ALA A 69 -3.67 7.84 -9.42
N ARG A 70 -3.85 8.53 -10.55
CA ARG A 70 -2.94 9.54 -11.06
C ARG A 70 -3.41 10.89 -10.51
N PHE A 71 -2.50 11.66 -9.93
CA PHE A 71 -2.82 13.01 -9.49
C PHE A 71 -1.65 13.94 -9.75
N GLN A 72 -1.98 15.21 -9.98
CA GLN A 72 -1.00 16.28 -10.12
C GLN A 72 -0.82 16.98 -8.78
N ASP A 73 0.44 17.13 -8.37
CA ASP A 73 0.79 17.98 -7.22
C ASP A 73 0.55 19.45 -7.58
N ARG A 74 0.46 20.34 -6.58
CA ARG A 74 0.24 21.80 -6.75
C ARG A 74 1.32 22.50 -7.58
N ARG A 75 2.43 21.81 -7.85
CA ARG A 75 3.55 22.26 -8.69
C ARG A 75 3.51 21.63 -10.09
N GLU A 76 2.35 21.16 -10.54
CA GLU A 76 2.12 20.57 -11.87
C GLU A 76 2.99 19.34 -12.16
N ARG A 77 3.42 18.62 -11.11
CA ARG A 77 4.21 17.40 -11.26
C ARG A 77 3.29 16.20 -11.21
N ASP A 78 3.44 15.32 -12.19
CA ASP A 78 2.73 14.06 -12.24
C ASP A 78 3.23 13.09 -11.16
N ARG A 79 2.26 12.49 -10.46
CA ARG A 79 2.48 11.47 -9.43
C ARG A 79 1.59 10.27 -9.68
N VAL A 80 2.12 9.10 -9.34
CA VAL A 80 1.42 7.83 -9.45
C VAL A 80 1.32 7.21 -8.06
N TYR A 81 0.11 6.79 -7.69
CA TYR A 81 -0.10 5.95 -6.51
C TYR A 81 0.41 4.54 -6.81
N CYS A 82 1.38 4.03 -6.05
CA CYS A 82 1.89 2.68 -6.24
C CYS A 82 0.89 1.65 -5.70
N SER A 83 0.42 0.72 -6.55
CA SER A 83 -0.47 -0.38 -6.13
C SER A 83 0.29 -1.58 -5.52
N ASN A 84 1.62 -1.64 -5.63
CA ASN A 84 2.47 -2.68 -5.07
C ASN A 84 3.44 -2.07 -4.06
N SER A 85 3.02 -1.99 -2.80
CA SER A 85 3.87 -1.75 -1.64
C SER A 85 3.72 -2.87 -0.63
#